data_AF-A0A969MJB6-F1
#
_entry.id   AF-A0A969MJB6-F1
#
_cell.length_a   1.000
_cell.length_b   1.000
_cell.length_c   1.000
_cell.angle_alpha   90.00
_cell.angle_beta   90.00
_cell.angle_gamma   90.00
#
_symmetry.space_group_name_H-M   'P 1'
#
loop_
_entity.id
_entity.type
_entity.pdbx_description
1 polymer ?
#
loop_
_entity_poly.entity_id
_entity_poly.type
_entity_poly.pdbx_seq_one_letter_code
_entity_poly.pdbx_strand_id
1 'polypeptide(L)' 'MLNKRKVYRNGKKSYQVVQLINEEVPTKTKYIITVPTRGTKNGQKIKLRKYDPITKQHHVFTTKKMPSHAK' A
#
# COMPACT_ATOMS: atom_id res chain seq x y z
N MET A 1 -19.50 -5.86 38.43
CA MET A 1 -19.54 -6.37 37.03
C MET A 1 -19.04 -5.28 36.09
N LEU A 2 -17.85 -5.42 35.51
CA LEU A 2 -17.21 -4.38 34.71
C LEU A 2 -17.73 -4.45 33.26
N ASN A 3 -18.54 -3.48 32.85
CA ASN A 3 -19.06 -3.36 31.49
C ASN A 3 -17.91 -3.17 30.49
N LYS A 4 -17.57 -4.22 29.75
CA LYS A 4 -16.68 -4.15 28.58
C LYS A 4 -17.35 -3.28 27.52
N ARG A 5 -16.99 -1.99 27.45
CA ARG A 5 -17.34 -1.12 26.33
C ARG A 5 -16.84 -1.76 25.03
N LYS A 6 -17.75 -2.23 24.18
CA LYS A 6 -17.43 -2.56 22.78
C LYS A 6 -17.01 -1.27 22.09
N VAL A 7 -15.70 -1.08 21.90
CA VAL A 7 -15.18 -0.01 21.05
C VAL A 7 -15.56 -0.35 19.60
N TYR A 8 -16.61 0.27 19.07
CA TYR A 8 -16.98 0.19 17.67
C TYR A 8 -15.91 0.92 16.84
N ARG A 9 -14.81 0.23 16.49
CA ARG A 9 -13.81 0.74 15.54
C ARG A 9 -14.27 0.46 14.10
N ASN A 10 -15.54 0.70 13.78
CA ASN A 10 -16.11 0.39 12.48
C ASN A 10 -16.14 1.62 11.58
N GLY A 11 -14.99 1.91 10.99
CA GLY A 11 -14.90 2.76 9.80
C GLY A 11 -13.89 2.15 8.84
N LYS A 12 -14.36 1.56 7.73
CA LYS A 12 -13.46 1.23 6.61
C LYS A 12 -12.85 2.55 6.12
N LYS A 13 -11.54 2.71 6.33
CA LYS A 13 -10.81 3.92 5.92
C LYS A 13 -11.02 4.15 4.42
N SER A 14 -11.25 5.40 4.04
CA SER A 14 -11.39 5.84 2.64
C SER A 14 -10.09 5.69 1.82
N TYR A 15 -8.96 5.55 2.51
CA TYR A 15 -7.65 5.33 1.90
C TYR A 15 -6.94 4.15 2.55
N GLN A 16 -6.20 3.41 1.73
CA GLN A 16 -5.33 2.32 2.13
C GLN A 16 -3.89 2.69 1.80
N VAL A 17 -2.99 2.40 2.73
CA VAL A 17 -1.55 2.51 2.51
C VAL A 17 -1.06 1.23 1.83
N VAL A 18 -0.35 1.38 0.71
CA VAL A 18 0.21 0.26 -0.06
C VAL A 18 1.68 0.52 -0.37
N GLN A 19 2.41 -0.56 -0.66
CA GLN A 19 3.80 -0.49 -1.11
C GLN A 19 3.84 -0.52 -2.62
N LEU A 20 4.80 0.16 -3.21
CA LEU A 20 5.19 0.06 -4.61
C LEU A 20 6.54 -0.65 -4.65
N ILE A 21 6.60 -1.74 -5.41
CA ILE A 21 7.79 -2.59 -5.55
C ILE A 21 8.05 -2.78 -7.05
N ASN A 22 9.32 -2.76 -7.42
CA ASN A 22 9.74 -3.11 -8.77
C ASN A 22 9.60 -4.62 -8.98
N GLU A 23 8.82 -5.03 -10.00
CA GLU A 23 8.60 -6.45 -10.33
C GLU A 23 9.65 -7.00 -11.31
N GLU A 24 10.23 -6.14 -12.15
CA GLU A 24 11.22 -6.55 -13.15
C GLU A 24 12.57 -6.84 -12.51
N VAL A 25 13.01 -5.93 -11.64
CA VAL A 25 14.26 -6.07 -10.89
C VAL A 25 13.90 -6.09 -9.40
N PRO A 26 14.14 -7.20 -8.68
CA PRO A 26 13.84 -7.30 -7.26
C PRO A 26 14.86 -6.50 -6.44
N THR A 27 14.72 -5.17 -6.45
CA THR A 27 15.51 -4.24 -5.65
C THR A 27 14.90 -4.02 -4.27
N LYS A 28 15.72 -3.56 -3.32
CA LYS A 28 15.28 -3.21 -1.96
C LYS A 28 14.48 -1.89 -1.90
N THR A 29 14.42 -1.14 -3.00
CA THR A 29 13.70 0.14 -3.11
C THR A 29 12.20 -0.08 -3.00
N LYS A 30 11.56 0.64 -2.08
CA LYS A 30 10.11 0.59 -1.86
C LYS A 30 9.57 2.00 -1.71
N TYR A 31 8.43 2.28 -2.34
CA TYR A 31 7.68 3.50 -2.09
C TYR A 31 6.39 3.18 -1.34
N ILE A 32 5.96 4.10 -0.49
CA ILE A 32 4.69 4.00 0.23
C ILE A 32 3.75 5.04 -0.37
N ILE A 33 2.57 4.60 -0.79
CA ILE A 33 1.53 5.49 -1.32
C ILE A 33 0.19 5.23 -0.63
N THR A 34 -0.65 6.23 -0.61
CA THR A 34 -2.06 6.13 -0.21
C THR A 34 -2.93 6.03 -1.46
N VAL A 35 -3.71 4.95 -1.53
CA VAL A 35 -4.68 4.71 -2.60
C VAL A 35 -6.10 4.82 -2.05
N PRO A 36 -7.06 5.41 -2.79
CA PRO A 36 -8.45 5.43 -2.37
C PRO A 36 -9.03 4.01 -2.41
N THR A 37 -9.75 3.63 -1.36
CA THR A 37 -10.42 2.32 -1.24
C THR A 37 -11.85 2.35 -1.77
N ARG A 38 -12.30 3.49 -2.28
CA ARG A 38 -13.65 3.71 -2.83
C ARG A 38 -13.54 4.22 -4.26
N GLY A 39 -14.54 3.89 -5.08
CA GLY A 39 -14.61 4.31 -6.48
C GLY A 39 -14.02 3.30 -7.47
N THR A 40 -14.06 3.66 -8.75
CA THR A 40 -13.70 2.79 -9.89
C THR A 40 -12.24 2.37 -9.95
N LYS A 41 -11.35 3.12 -9.29
CA LYS A 41 -9.91 2.83 -9.20
C LYS A 41 -9.57 1.86 -8.05
N ASN A 42 -10.54 1.50 -7.22
CA ASN A 42 -10.34 0.55 -6.14
C ASN A 42 -10.14 -0.88 -6.69
N GLY A 43 -9.10 -1.57 -6.23
CA GLY A 43 -8.80 -2.95 -6.62
C GLY A 43 -7.93 -3.11 -7.88
N GLN A 44 -7.68 -2.05 -8.65
CA GLN A 44 -6.74 -2.11 -9.76
C GLN A 44 -5.29 -1.99 -9.26
N LYS A 45 -4.39 -2.83 -9.80
CA LYS A 45 -2.96 -2.70 -9.54
C LYS A 45 -2.44 -1.44 -10.24
N ILE A 46 -1.94 -0.49 -9.46
CA ILE A 46 -1.38 0.75 -10.01
C ILE A 46 0.07 0.47 -10.40
N LYS A 47 0.42 0.90 -11.61
CA LYS A 47 1.79 0.88 -12.14
C LYS A 47 2.28 2.31 -12.30
N LEU A 48 3.38 2.68 -11.66
CA LEU A 48 3.96 4.03 -11.74
C LEU A 48 5.42 3.95 -12.14
N ARG A 49 5.85 4.84 -13.05
CA ARG A 49 7.29 5.02 -13.33
C ARG A 49 7.92 5.84 -12.21
N LYS A 50 8.87 5.24 -11.50
CA LYS A 50 9.64 5.88 -10.42
C LYS A 50 11.12 5.58 -10.59
N TYR A 51 11.94 6.50 -10.10
CA TYR A 51 13.39 6.33 -10.08
C TYR A 51 13.76 5.22 -9.09
N ASP A 52 14.73 4.38 -9.42
CA ASP A 52 15.33 3.44 -8.48
C ASP A 52 16.79 3.88 -8.23
N PRO A 53 17.19 4.24 -7.00
CA PRO A 53 18.55 4.70 -6.71
C PRO A 53 19.61 3.60 -6.88
N ILE A 54 19.22 2.33 -6.86
CA ILE A 54 20.16 1.21 -6.95
C ILE A 54 20.56 0.96 -8.41
N THR A 55 19.59 0.95 -9.33
CA THR A 55 19.86 0.81 -10.78
C THR A 55 20.19 2.15 -11.45
N LYS A 56 19.92 3.27 -10.76
CA LYS A 56 20.06 4.64 -11.27
C LYS A 56 19.21 4.92 -12.51
N GLN A 57 18.07 4.23 -12.63
CA GLN A 57 17.16 4.33 -13.77
C GLN A 57 15.70 4.38 -13.32
N HIS A 58 14.80 4.80 -14.22
CA HIS A 58 13.36 4.81 -13.95
C HIS A 58 12.71 3.49 -14.36
N HIS A 59 12.16 2.77 -13.38
CA HIS A 59 11.45 1.51 -13.60
C HIS A 59 9.95 1.65 -13.32
N VAL A 60 9.18 0.66 -13.77
CA VAL A 60 7.76 0.55 -13.45
C VAL A 60 7.60 -0.18 -12.12
N PHE A 61 7.03 0.51 -11.13
CA PHE A 61 6.72 -0.06 -9.82
C PHE A 61 5.25 -0.45 -9.76
N THR A 62 4.97 -1.64 -9.24
CA THR A 62 3.62 -2.21 -9.06
C THR A 62 3.23 -2.22 -7.58
N THR A 63 1.94 -2.00 -7.30
CA THR A 63 1.42 -2.02 -5.92
C THR A 63 1.39 -3.43 -5.31
N LYS A 64 1.91 -3.57 -4.09
CA LYS A 64 1.71 -4.70 -3.18
C LYS A 64 1.09 -4.23 -1.85
N LYS A 65 0.36 -5.13 -1.18
CA LYS A 65 -0.23 -4.84 0.13
C LYS A 65 0.88 -4.63 1.16
N MET A 66 0.66 -3.67 2.07
CA MET A 66 1.52 -3.53 3.24
C MET A 66 1.49 -4.83 4.06
N PRO A 67 2.62 -5.24 4.66
CA PRO A 67 2.60 -6.32 5.65
C PRO A 67 1.66 -5.91 6.77
N SER A 68 0.85 -6.85 7.25
CA SER A 68 0.07 -6.62 8.46
C SER A 68 1.07 -6.40 9.59
N HIS A 69 0.98 -5.28 10.31
CA HIS A 69 1.59 -5.26 11.62
C HIS A 69 0.86 -6.30 12.47
N ALA A 70 1.58 -7.35 12.84
CA ALA A 70 1.10 -8.31 13.82
C ALA A 70 0.78 -7.56 15.11
N LYS A 71 -0.29 -8.00 15.76
CA LYS A 71 -0.85 -7.36 16.95
C LYS A 71 -0.05 -7.70 18.20
#